data_AF-A0A845S235-F1
#
_entry.id   AF-A0A845S235-F1
#
_cell.length_a   1.000
_cell.length_b   1.000
_cell.length_c   1.000
_cell.angle_alpha   90.00
_cell.angle_beta   90.00
_cell.angle_gamma   90.00
#
_symmetry.space_group_name_H-M   'P 1'
#
loop_
_entity.id
_entity.type
_entity.pdbx_description
1 polymer ?
#
loop_
_entity_poly.entity_id
_entity_poly.type
_entity_poly.pdbx_seq_one_letter_code
_entity_poly.pdbx_strand_id
1 'polypeptide(L)'
;MNIKKTDFFFDGHFPGQPVMPGVLIVEAFGQSAAALTAYSLDPEIVKNKLVYLMTVNNARFRNPVMPECELKLKVEALRSKGKVWKYKGVAMVNDKIMADSEWMATIVDRKN
;
A
#
# COMPACT_ATOMS: atom_id res chain seq x y z
N MET A 1 -5.21 -8.52 -0.38
CA MET A 1 -4.34 -9.10 -1.42
C MET A 1 -4.21 -10.58 -1.14
N ASN A 2 -4.39 -11.42 -2.16
CA ASN A 2 -4.16 -12.86 -2.03
C ASN A 2 -2.70 -13.12 -2.37
N ILE A 3 -1.91 -13.54 -1.37
CA ILE A 3 -0.49 -13.83 -1.51
C ILE A 3 -0.36 -15.31 -1.83
N LYS A 4 0.16 -15.63 -3.01
CA LYS A 4 0.26 -17.00 -3.53
C LYS A 4 1.71 -17.41 -3.68
N LYS A 5 2.01 -18.69 -3.51
CA LYS A 5 3.37 -19.22 -3.69
C LYS A 5 3.96 -18.95 -5.09
N THR A 6 3.10 -18.74 -6.08
CA THR A 6 3.46 -18.41 -7.46
C THR A 6 3.70 -16.92 -7.71
N ASP A 7 3.59 -16.05 -6.69
CA ASP A 7 3.87 -14.62 -6.86
C ASP A 7 5.36 -14.41 -7.16
N PHE A 8 5.64 -13.53 -8.13
CA PHE A 8 6.96 -13.35 -8.75
C PHE A 8 8.12 -13.09 -7.78
N PHE A 9 7.85 -12.52 -6.61
CA PHE A 9 8.87 -12.14 -5.65
C PHE A 9 9.37 -13.30 -4.79
N PHE A 10 8.65 -14.42 -4.73
CA PHE A 10 9.05 -15.55 -3.89
C PHE A 10 10.21 -16.37 -4.45
N ASP A 11 10.44 -16.34 -5.76
CA ASP A 11 11.60 -16.98 -6.39
C ASP A 11 12.93 -16.34 -5.93
N GLY A 12 12.89 -15.05 -5.58
CA GLY A 12 14.07 -14.28 -5.15
C GLY A 12 14.10 -13.89 -3.67
N HIS A 13 12.99 -14.00 -2.94
CA HIS A 13 12.88 -13.51 -1.57
C HIS A 13 12.17 -14.52 -0.65
N PHE A 14 12.86 -15.54 -0.15
CA PHE A 14 14.19 -15.99 -0.52
C PHE A 14 14.12 -17.42 -1.05
N PRO A 15 15.04 -17.86 -1.92
CA PRO A 15 15.11 -19.26 -2.33
C PRO A 15 15.10 -20.20 -1.11
N GLY A 16 14.14 -21.14 -1.08
CA GLY A 16 13.96 -22.08 0.03
C GLY A 16 13.21 -21.53 1.26
N GLN A 17 13.05 -20.21 1.39
CA GLN A 17 12.32 -19.57 2.49
C GLN A 17 11.52 -18.35 1.97
N PRO A 18 10.33 -18.58 1.37
CA PRO A 18 9.55 -17.51 0.75
C PRO A 18 8.96 -16.55 1.78
N VAL A 19 9.21 -15.26 1.62
CA VAL A 19 8.69 -14.16 2.44
C VAL A 19 8.33 -12.99 1.52
N MET A 20 7.15 -12.38 1.67
CA MET A 20 6.83 -11.20 0.88
C MET A 20 7.76 -10.04 1.26
N PRO A 21 8.44 -9.37 0.30
CA PRO A 21 9.25 -8.19 0.60
C PRO A 21 8.42 -7.10 1.29
N GLY A 22 8.88 -6.59 2.43
CA GLY A 22 8.16 -5.57 3.20
C GLY A 22 7.86 -4.30 2.39
N VAL A 23 8.76 -3.92 1.48
CA VAL A 23 8.56 -2.79 0.56
C VAL A 23 7.32 -2.94 -0.34
N LEU A 24 6.92 -4.17 -0.68
CA LEU A 24 5.68 -4.40 -1.44
C LEU A 24 4.43 -4.19 -0.60
N ILE A 25 4.51 -4.32 0.73
CA ILE A 25 3.41 -3.95 1.63
C ILE A 25 3.24 -2.42 1.65
N VAL A 26 4.36 -1.67 1.63
CA VAL A 26 4.34 -0.21 1.52
C VAL A 26 3.76 0.23 0.18
N GLU A 27 4.14 -0.41 -0.93
CA GLU A 27 3.55 -0.15 -2.24
C GLU A 27 2.05 -0.44 -2.24
N ALA A 28 1.63 -1.56 -1.63
CA ALA A 28 0.22 -1.91 -1.54
C ALA A 28 -0.60 -0.90 -0.72
N PHE A 29 -0.03 -0.34 0.36
CA PHE A 29 -0.62 0.80 1.06
C PHE A 29 -0.75 2.04 0.16
N GLY A 30 0.30 2.37 -0.61
CA GLY A 30 0.29 3.47 -1.57
C GLY A 30 -0.84 3.33 -2.61
N GLN A 31 -0.94 2.17 -3.25
CA GLN A 31 -1.98 1.87 -4.24
C GLN A 31 -3.39 1.89 -3.63
N SER A 32 -3.55 1.33 -2.43
CA SER A 32 -4.84 1.36 -1.72
C SER A 32 -5.26 2.79 -1.36
N ALA A 33 -4.31 3.63 -0.95
CA ALA A 33 -4.56 5.06 -0.71
C ALA A 33 -4.93 5.80 -2.00
N ALA A 34 -4.27 5.49 -3.13
CA ALA A 34 -4.61 6.07 -4.43
C ALA A 34 -6.05 5.72 -4.84
N ALA A 35 -6.45 4.45 -4.69
CA ALA A 35 -7.80 4.00 -4.96
C ALA A 35 -8.83 4.68 -4.02
N LEU A 36 -8.54 4.78 -2.72
CA LEU A 36 -9.38 5.48 -1.75
C LEU A 36 -9.55 6.97 -2.12
N THR A 37 -8.46 7.62 -2.53
CA THR A 37 -8.49 9.03 -2.99
C THR A 37 -9.41 9.18 -4.20
N ALA A 38 -9.23 8.31 -5.19
CA ALA A 38 -9.99 8.35 -6.44
C ALA A 38 -11.49 8.09 -6.20
N TYR A 39 -11.80 7.19 -5.27
CA TYR A 39 -13.18 6.93 -4.86
C TYR A 39 -13.81 8.07 -4.06
N SER A 40 -13.01 8.85 -3.34
CA SER A 40 -13.47 9.94 -2.47
C SER A 40 -13.64 11.28 -3.20
N LEU A 41 -13.23 11.38 -4.46
CA LEU A 41 -13.25 12.59 -5.27
C LEU A 41 -14.14 12.40 -6.50
N ASP A 42 -14.55 13.51 -7.11
CA ASP A 42 -15.23 13.48 -8.41
C ASP A 42 -14.33 12.78 -9.46
N PRO A 43 -14.85 11.79 -10.23
CA PRO A 43 -14.10 11.11 -11.28
C PRO A 43 -13.40 12.06 -12.28
N GLU A 44 -13.98 13.21 -12.59
CA GLU A 44 -13.35 14.19 -13.50
C GLU A 44 -12.13 14.89 -12.86
N ILE A 45 -12.05 14.99 -11.53
CA ILE A 45 -10.88 15.52 -10.83
C ILE A 45 -9.68 14.57 -10.98
N VAL A 46 -9.93 13.26 -10.94
CA VAL A 46 -8.89 12.22 -10.94
C VAL A 46 -8.61 11.65 -12.33
N LYS A 47 -9.41 12.01 -13.33
CA LYS A 47 -9.17 11.71 -14.74
C LYS A 47 -7.81 12.26 -15.19
N ASN A 48 -7.03 11.41 -15.85
CA ASN A 48 -5.67 11.72 -16.30
C ASN A 48 -4.74 12.22 -15.17
N LYS A 49 -4.96 11.77 -13.93
CA LYS A 49 -4.04 12.00 -12.82
C LYS A 49 -3.27 10.72 -12.45
N LEU A 50 -2.16 10.91 -11.77
CA LEU A 50 -1.39 9.86 -11.09
C LEU A 50 -1.27 10.21 -9.61
N VAL A 51 -1.03 9.21 -8.77
CA VAL A 51 -0.76 9.38 -7.35
C VAL A 51 0.69 8.98 -7.08
N TYR A 52 1.49 9.92 -6.58
CA TYR A 52 2.90 9.69 -6.27
C TYR A 52 3.10 9.66 -4.75
N LEU A 53 3.78 8.62 -4.28
CA LEU A 53 4.20 8.50 -2.88
C LEU A 53 5.26 9.56 -2.56
N MET A 54 5.09 10.30 -1.47
CA MET A 54 6.00 11.37 -1.05
C MET A 54 6.84 10.99 0.17
N THR A 55 6.19 10.43 1.20
CA THR A 55 6.86 10.10 2.46
C THR A 55 6.32 8.79 3.00
N VAL A 56 7.18 8.02 3.66
CA VAL A 56 6.80 6.84 4.45
C VAL A 56 7.41 7.03 5.83
N ASN A 57 6.56 7.15 6.85
CA ASN A 57 6.93 7.45 8.22
C ASN A 57 6.49 6.31 9.13
N ASN A 58 7.31 5.99 10.13
CA ASN A 58 7.00 4.99 11.16
C ASN A 58 6.58 3.63 10.57
N ALA A 59 7.13 3.23 9.42
CA ALA A 59 6.90 1.91 8.85
C ALA A 59 7.46 0.84 9.80
N ARG A 60 6.60 -0.04 10.28
CA ARG A 60 6.94 -1.14 11.19
C ARG A 60 6.54 -2.45 10.54
N PHE A 61 7.49 -3.37 10.41
CA PHE A 61 7.26 -4.73 9.91
C PHE A 61 7.36 -5.69 11.08
N ARG A 62 6.20 -6.04 11.64
CA ARG A 62 6.10 -6.78 12.90
C ARG A 62 6.23 -8.28 12.71
N ASN A 63 5.75 -8.79 11.58
CA ASN A 63 5.72 -10.22 11.28
C ASN A 63 5.90 -10.43 9.77
N PRO A 64 6.60 -11.51 9.36
CA PRO A 64 6.74 -11.85 7.96
C PRO A 64 5.38 -12.27 7.36
N VAL A 65 5.15 -11.92 6.11
CA VAL A 65 4.01 -12.38 5.32
C VAL A 65 4.47 -13.55 4.47
N MET A 66 3.87 -14.71 4.69
CA MET A 66 4.20 -15.96 4.01
C MET A 66 3.21 -16.22 2.85
N PRO A 67 3.53 -17.09 1.87
CA PRO A 67 2.59 -17.49 0.84
C PRO A 67 1.31 -18.13 1.37
N GLU A 68 0.30 -18.25 0.50
CA GLU A 68 -1.00 -18.86 0.77
C GLU A 68 -1.77 -18.16 1.90
N CYS A 69 -1.75 -16.82 1.89
CA CYS A 69 -2.47 -16.02 2.86
C CYS A 69 -3.22 -14.84 2.23
N GLU A 70 -4.20 -14.32 2.96
CA GLU A 70 -4.89 -13.08 2.61
C GLU A 70 -4.31 -11.92 3.44
N LEU A 71 -3.58 -11.02 2.79
CA LEU A 71 -3.10 -9.78 3.38
C LEU A 71 -4.16 -8.68 3.25
N LYS A 72 -4.87 -8.40 4.32
CA LYS A 72 -5.90 -7.35 4.41
C LYS A 72 -5.25 -6.01 4.75
N LEU A 73 -5.58 -4.98 4.00
CA LEU A 73 -5.08 -3.62 4.23
C LEU A 73 -6.24 -2.78 4.76
N LYS A 74 -6.07 -2.24 5.96
CA LYS A 74 -6.98 -1.24 6.53
C LYS A 74 -6.29 0.11 6.39
N VAL A 75 -6.81 0.96 5.52
CA VAL A 75 -6.24 2.27 5.19
C VAL A 75 -7.23 3.37 5.56
N GLU A 76 -6.73 4.42 6.19
CA GLU A 76 -7.51 5.58 6.60
C GLU A 76 -6.87 6.86 6.04
N ALA A 77 -7.68 7.69 5.39
CA ALA A 77 -7.30 9.05 5.02
C ALA A 77 -7.41 9.95 6.27
N LEU A 78 -6.29 10.49 6.73
CA LEU A 78 -6.24 11.31 7.94
C LEU A 78 -6.58 12.77 7.68
N ARG A 79 -6.03 13.33 6.61
CA ARG A 79 -6.27 14.70 6.18
C ARG A 79 -5.80 14.91 4.75
N SER A 80 -6.37 15.91 4.09
CA SER A 80 -5.92 16.43 2.81
C SER A 80 -5.62 17.92 2.91
N LYS A 81 -4.65 18.40 2.13
CA LYS A 81 -4.36 19.82 1.92
C LYS A 81 -4.03 20.03 0.44
N GLY A 82 -5.02 20.50 -0.32
CA GLY A 82 -4.90 20.60 -1.77
C GLY A 82 -4.67 19.23 -2.40
N LYS A 83 -3.59 19.08 -3.17
CA LYS A 83 -3.24 17.83 -3.86
C LYS A 83 -2.56 16.78 -2.96
N VAL A 84 -2.17 17.15 -1.74
CA VAL A 84 -1.42 16.29 -0.82
C VAL A 84 -2.36 15.66 0.21
N TRP A 85 -2.20 14.35 0.40
CA TRP A 85 -2.99 13.56 1.33
C TRP A 85 -2.09 12.81 2.31
N LYS A 86 -2.51 12.75 3.57
CA LYS A 86 -1.87 11.96 4.62
C LYS A 86 -2.74 10.75 4.97
N TYR A 87 -2.11 9.60 5.09
CA TYR A 87 -2.75 8.32 5.39
C TYR A 87 -2.08 7.65 6.59
N LYS A 88 -2.81 6.73 7.21
CA LYS A 88 -2.25 5.66 8.03
C LYS A 88 -2.87 4.34 7.63
N GLY A 89 -2.20 3.24 7.94
CA GLY A 89 -2.77 1.93 7.70
C GLY A 89 -2.07 0.80 8.43
N VAL A 90 -2.78 -0.32 8.49
CA VAL A 90 -2.30 -1.59 9.03
C VAL A 90 -2.54 -2.69 8.01
N ALA A 91 -1.56 -3.57 7.86
CA ALA A 91 -1.62 -4.77 7.05
C ALA A 91 -1.76 -5.97 7.99
N MET A 92 -2.76 -6.81 7.77
CA MET A 92 -3.12 -7.92 8.65
C MET A 92 -3.29 -9.21 7.87
N VAL A 93 -2.92 -10.35 8.46
CA VAL A 93 -3.40 -11.67 8.02
C VAL A 93 -4.13 -12.25 9.22
N ASN A 94 -5.39 -12.66 9.01
CA ASN A 94 -6.33 -12.94 10.09
C ASN A 94 -6.36 -11.75 11.08
N ASP A 95 -6.12 -11.98 12.37
CA ASP A 95 -6.09 -10.93 13.40
C ASP A 95 -4.69 -10.42 13.76
N LYS A 96 -3.65 -10.89 13.05
CA LYS A 96 -2.26 -10.54 13.34
C LYS A 96 -1.81 -9.36 12.49
N ILE A 97 -1.31 -8.32 13.14
CA ILE A 97 -0.69 -7.18 12.45
C ILE A 97 0.65 -7.61 11.87
N MET A 98 0.79 -7.49 10.56
CA MET A 98 2.00 -7.79 9.81
C MET A 98 2.86 -6.56 9.64
N ALA A 99 2.25 -5.45 9.24
CA ALA A 99 2.93 -4.16 9.13
C ALA A 99 1.99 -3.00 9.40
N ASP A 100 2.55 -1.83 9.71
CA ASP A 100 1.81 -0.59 9.84
C ASP A 100 2.69 0.59 9.43
N SER A 101 2.07 1.69 8.99
CA SER A 101 2.80 2.88 8.51
C SER A 101 1.89 4.11 8.45
N GLU A 102 2.52 5.28 8.43
CA GLU A 102 1.91 6.53 7.97
C GLU A 102 2.60 7.00 6.70
N TRP A 103 1.85 7.48 5.71
CA TRP A 103 2.46 7.97 4.48
C TRP A 103 1.74 9.20 3.95
N MET A 104 2.41 9.91 3.05
CA MET A 104 1.81 10.98 2.27
C MET A 104 1.94 10.68 0.79
N ALA A 105 0.93 11.08 0.03
CA ALA A 105 0.93 11.01 -1.41
C ALA A 105 0.39 12.30 -2.00
N THR A 106 0.76 12.58 -3.25
CA THR A 106 0.28 13.75 -4.00
C THR A 106 -0.31 13.36 -5.33
N ILE A 107 -1.36 14.08 -5.73
CA ILE A 107 -2.00 13.94 -7.03
C ILE A 107 -1.21 14.80 -8.04
N VAL A 108 -0.76 14.17 -9.13
CA VAL A 108 -0.03 14.83 -10.22
C VAL A 108 -0.75 14.60 -11.54
N ASP A 109 -0.52 15.50 -12.50
CA ASP A 109 -1.05 15.34 -13.85
C ASP A 109 -0.28 14.22 -14.58
N ARG A 110 -1.01 13.33 -15.25
CA ARG A 110 -0.41 12.38 -16.18
C ARG A 110 0.07 13.18 -17.39
N LYS A 111 1.39 13.18 -17.63
CA LYS A 111 1.93 13.73 -18.87
C LYS A 111 1.55 12.81 -20.02
N ASN A 112 1.11 13.41 -21.13
CA ASN A 112 0.90 12.71 -22.39
C ASN A 112 2.22 12.14 -22.91
#